data_AF-A0A0H4SZN8-F1
#
_entry.id   AF-A0A0H4SZN8-F1
#
_cell.length_a   1.000
_cell.length_b   1.000
_cell.length_c   1.000
_cell.angle_alpha   90.00
_cell.angle_beta   90.00
_cell.angle_gamma   90.00
#
_symmetry.space_group_name_H-M   'P 1'
#
loop_
_entity.id
_entity.type
_entity.pdbx_description
1 polymer ?
#
loop_
_entity_poly.entity_id
_entity_poly.type
_entity_poly.pdbx_seq_one_letter_code
_entity_poly.pdbx_strand_id
1 'polypeptide(L)'
;MAKDKSPKAEQPPKAQERPVEKPAKAAKAAADKPADKATRPARPALPVPPARLAAYYREKVVPELVSKFGYKTSMQVPRIRKITLNMGVGETVGDKKTLDNAVADMAKIAGQKPVITKARRSIANFKLRAGFPIGCMVTLRGARMYEFLDRLVNIAIPRIRDFRGVSNRAFDGRGNYSLGVREQIIFPEIEYDKIDALRGMNIAITTTAKSDDEARALLAAFRFPFKH
;
A
#
# COMPACT_ATOMS: atom_id res chain seq x y z
N MET A 1 6.68 -40.22 -76.44
CA MET A 1 7.78 -39.61 -75.66
C MET A 1 7.20 -39.12 -74.34
N ALA A 2 6.86 -39.99 -73.40
CA ALA A 2 7.77 -40.53 -72.39
C ALA A 2 8.49 -39.42 -71.61
N LYS A 3 7.86 -38.95 -70.53
CA LYS A 3 8.52 -38.53 -69.28
C LYS A 3 7.48 -38.49 -68.15
N ASP A 4 7.46 -39.60 -67.43
CA ASP A 4 6.90 -39.87 -66.11
C ASP A 4 6.78 -38.67 -65.17
N LYS A 5 5.63 -38.61 -64.48
CA LYS A 5 5.53 -38.20 -63.07
C LYS A 5 4.15 -38.57 -62.51
N SER A 6 4.00 -39.85 -62.20
CA SER A 6 3.01 -40.34 -61.25
C SER A 6 3.53 -40.20 -59.81
N PRO A 7 2.65 -40.18 -58.80
CA PRO A 7 2.89 -39.57 -57.48
C PRO A 7 3.61 -40.54 -56.53
N LYS A 8 4.49 -40.02 -55.68
CA LYS A 8 5.13 -40.80 -54.60
C LYS A 8 4.16 -40.97 -53.43
N ALA A 9 3.63 -42.19 -53.30
CA ALA A 9 3.25 -42.79 -52.02
C ALA A 9 4.44 -43.64 -51.49
N GLU A 10 4.32 -44.10 -50.23
CA GLU A 10 5.16 -45.09 -49.53
C GLU A 10 6.42 -44.62 -48.77
N GLN A 11 6.26 -44.37 -47.46
CA GLN A 11 6.78 -45.18 -46.32
C GLN A 11 7.03 -44.33 -45.05
N PRO A 12 6.26 -44.54 -43.96
CA PRO A 12 6.83 -44.84 -42.63
C PRO A 12 7.13 -46.36 -42.55
N PRO A 13 7.90 -46.95 -41.61
CA PRO A 13 8.22 -46.50 -40.25
C PRO A 13 9.68 -46.81 -39.78
N LYS A 14 10.05 -46.39 -38.57
CA LYS A 14 10.93 -47.20 -37.70
C LYS A 14 10.67 -46.87 -36.23
N ALA A 15 9.94 -47.79 -35.60
CA ALA A 15 9.83 -47.92 -34.16
C ALA A 15 11.17 -48.42 -33.59
N GLN A 16 11.56 -47.88 -32.43
CA GLN A 16 12.43 -48.59 -31.50
C GLN A 16 11.65 -48.79 -30.21
N GLU A 17 11.46 -50.07 -29.91
CA GLU A 17 10.77 -50.63 -28.77
C GLU A 17 11.58 -50.50 -27.47
N ARG A 18 10.85 -50.63 -26.36
CA ARG A 18 11.29 -50.59 -24.96
C ARG A 18 12.04 -51.87 -24.57
N PRO A 19 12.60 -51.93 -23.35
CA PRO A 19 11.85 -52.64 -22.29
C PRO A 19 11.94 -51.88 -20.95
N VAL A 20 10.84 -51.45 -20.32
CA VAL A 20 10.03 -52.21 -19.34
C VAL A 20 10.70 -53.46 -18.75
N GLU A 21 11.20 -53.34 -17.53
CA GLU A 21 11.37 -54.47 -16.62
C GLU A 21 10.57 -54.17 -15.34
N LYS A 22 9.76 -55.14 -14.93
CA LYS A 22 8.81 -55.11 -13.79
C LYS A 22 9.24 -56.20 -12.77
N PRO A 23 8.66 -56.25 -11.56
CA PRO A 23 9.38 -56.22 -10.28
C PRO A 23 9.42 -57.58 -9.55
N ALA A 24 10.33 -57.74 -8.57
CA ALA A 24 10.11 -58.68 -7.46
C ALA A 24 10.95 -58.40 -6.20
N LYS A 25 10.22 -58.22 -5.09
CA LYS A 25 10.46 -58.74 -3.73
C LYS A 25 11.58 -58.21 -2.81
N ALA A 26 11.07 -57.76 -1.66
CA ALA A 26 11.43 -58.18 -0.29
C ALA A 26 12.20 -57.19 0.59
N ALA A 27 11.41 -56.60 1.49
CA ALA A 27 11.73 -55.95 2.75
C ALA A 27 12.83 -56.62 3.61
N LYS A 28 13.65 -55.75 4.25
CA LYS A 28 14.04 -55.75 5.69
C LYS A 28 14.93 -54.52 5.92
N ALA A 29 14.48 -53.49 6.63
CA ALA A 29 14.49 -53.32 8.11
C ALA A 29 15.83 -52.75 8.65
N ALA A 30 15.80 -51.48 9.10
CA ALA A 30 16.61 -50.81 10.15
C ALA A 30 16.57 -49.28 9.88
N ALA A 31 15.74 -48.51 10.59
CA ALA A 31 16.03 -47.87 11.89
C ALA A 31 16.88 -46.58 11.79
N ASP A 32 16.27 -45.49 12.26
CA ASP A 32 16.88 -44.30 12.89
C ASP A 32 17.75 -43.31 12.08
N LYS A 33 17.12 -42.21 11.64
CA LYS A 33 17.27 -40.83 12.21
C LYS A 33 16.76 -39.76 11.22
N PRO A 34 15.89 -38.82 11.63
CA PRO A 34 15.48 -37.69 10.78
C PRO A 34 16.54 -36.58 10.83
N ALA A 35 17.25 -36.40 9.71
CA ALA A 35 18.18 -35.30 9.54
C ALA A 35 17.43 -33.97 9.30
N ASP A 36 17.62 -33.08 10.27
CA ASP A 36 17.64 -31.62 10.20
C ASP A 36 16.43 -30.87 9.65
N LYS A 37 15.64 -30.39 10.62
CA LYS A 37 14.89 -29.13 10.55
C LYS A 37 15.83 -28.02 10.08
N ALA A 38 15.68 -27.60 8.83
CA ALA A 38 16.24 -26.36 8.33
C ALA A 38 15.66 -25.18 9.13
N THR A 39 16.40 -24.76 10.14
CA THR A 39 16.19 -23.53 10.91
C THR A 39 16.23 -22.37 9.91
N ARG A 40 15.05 -21.81 9.60
CA ARG A 40 14.96 -20.50 8.96
C ARG A 40 15.77 -19.52 9.82
N PRO A 41 16.79 -18.82 9.28
CA PRO A 41 17.47 -17.81 10.06
C PRO A 41 16.42 -16.76 10.43
N ALA A 42 16.16 -16.64 11.72
CA ALA A 42 15.35 -15.58 12.27
C ALA A 42 15.95 -14.27 11.75
N ARG A 43 15.20 -13.55 10.90
CA ARG A 43 15.56 -12.18 10.56
C ARG A 43 15.74 -11.45 11.88
N PRO A 44 16.84 -10.72 12.10
CA PRO A 44 16.97 -9.91 13.29
C PRO A 44 15.80 -8.93 13.25
N ALA A 45 14.81 -9.16 14.10
CA ALA A 45 13.78 -8.19 14.40
C ALA A 45 14.47 -7.09 15.20
N LEU A 46 15.21 -6.24 14.50
CA LEU A 46 15.57 -4.95 15.04
C LEU A 46 14.26 -4.34 15.51
N PRO A 47 14.12 -3.99 16.80
CA PRO A 47 13.00 -3.20 17.24
C PRO A 47 13.15 -1.88 16.49
N VAL A 48 12.36 -1.71 15.42
CA VAL A 48 12.10 -0.37 14.88
C VAL A 48 11.74 0.45 16.12
N PRO A 49 12.50 1.51 16.44
CA PRO A 49 12.29 2.25 17.67
C PRO A 49 10.81 2.58 17.75
N PRO A 50 10.13 2.34 18.89
CA PRO A 50 8.69 2.55 18.98
C PRO A 50 8.43 3.96 18.49
N ALA A 51 7.74 4.07 17.35
CA ALA A 51 7.46 5.36 16.74
C ALA A 51 6.94 6.27 17.86
N ARG A 52 7.54 7.45 18.04
CA ARG A 52 7.27 8.35 19.17
C ARG A 52 5.76 8.53 19.43
N LEU A 53 4.98 8.55 18.36
CA LEU A 53 3.51 8.62 18.38
C LEU A 53 2.80 7.34 18.84
N ALA A 54 3.36 6.16 18.62
CA ALA A 54 2.81 4.91 19.12
C ALA A 54 2.93 4.81 20.66
N ALA A 55 4.03 5.32 21.23
CA ALA A 55 4.18 5.48 22.68
C ALA A 55 3.23 6.56 23.22
N TYR A 56 3.21 7.74 22.58
CA TYR A 56 2.29 8.83 22.92
C TYR A 56 0.81 8.40 22.89
N TYR A 57 0.42 7.59 21.90
CA TYR A 57 -0.93 7.04 21.81
C TYR A 57 -1.28 6.21 23.05
N ARG A 58 -0.39 5.30 23.47
CA ARG A 58 -0.63 4.42 24.62
C ARG A 58 -0.64 5.19 25.94
N GLU A 59 0.29 6.13 26.11
CA GLU A 59 0.52 6.80 27.39
C GLU A 59 -0.44 7.96 27.64
N LYS A 60 -0.84 8.70 26.59
CA LYS A 60 -1.60 9.95 26.74
C LYS A 60 -2.96 9.94 26.05
N VAL A 61 -3.03 9.42 24.82
CA VAL A 61 -4.28 9.46 24.03
C VAL A 61 -5.31 8.45 24.56
N VAL A 62 -4.88 7.24 24.91
CA VAL A 62 -5.77 6.21 25.49
C VAL A 62 -6.46 6.67 26.78
N PRO A 63 -5.75 7.16 27.82
CA PRO A 63 -6.42 7.60 29.05
C PRO A 63 -7.33 8.80 28.81
N GLU A 64 -6.96 9.74 27.94
CA GLU A 64 -7.81 10.90 27.62
C GLU A 64 -9.13 10.48 26.94
N LEU A 65 -9.07 9.51 26.02
CA LEU A 65 -10.26 8.97 25.35
C LEU A 65 -11.13 8.15 26.31
N VAL A 66 -10.53 7.37 27.22
CA VAL A 66 -11.28 6.61 28.23
C VAL A 66 -12.00 7.56 29.18
N SER A 67 -11.35 8.64 29.63
CA SER A 67 -11.98 9.63 30.51
C SER A 67 -13.12 10.39 29.82
N LYS A 68 -13.01 10.69 28.51
CA LYS A 68 -14.04 11.41 27.76
C LYS A 68 -15.27 10.56 27.42
N PHE A 69 -15.07 9.29 27.06
CA PHE A 69 -16.15 8.44 26.53
C PHE A 69 -16.54 7.28 27.45
N GLY A 70 -15.86 7.08 28.58
CA GLY A 70 -16.22 6.08 29.59
C GLY A 70 -16.20 4.64 29.06
N TYR A 71 -15.22 4.29 28.21
CA TYR A 71 -15.16 2.97 27.60
C TYR A 71 -15.04 1.85 28.65
N LYS A 72 -15.86 0.79 28.51
CA LYS A 72 -15.89 -0.36 29.41
C LYS A 72 -14.66 -1.27 29.28
N THR A 73 -13.96 -1.21 28.16
CA THR A 73 -12.82 -2.09 27.87
C THR A 73 -11.75 -1.33 27.11
N SER A 74 -10.48 -1.52 27.48
CA SER A 74 -9.33 -0.85 26.86
C SER A 74 -9.21 -1.12 25.35
N MET A 75 -9.74 -2.25 24.87
CA MET A 75 -9.76 -2.62 23.46
C MET A 75 -10.84 -1.90 22.63
N GLN A 76 -11.80 -1.24 23.30
CA GLN A 76 -12.84 -0.45 22.65
C GLN A 76 -12.32 0.92 22.19
N VAL A 77 -11.18 1.36 22.75
CA VAL A 77 -10.60 2.66 22.44
C VAL A 77 -10.28 2.75 20.94
N PRO A 78 -10.75 3.81 20.25
CA PRO A 78 -10.47 4.02 18.84
C PRO A 78 -8.97 4.03 18.55
N ARG A 79 -8.56 3.38 17.45
CA ARG A 79 -7.18 3.37 16.96
C ARG A 79 -7.15 3.62 15.46
N ILE A 80 -6.03 4.13 14.97
CA ILE A 80 -5.78 4.25 13.54
C ILE A 80 -5.40 2.87 13.00
N ARG A 81 -6.15 2.37 12.01
CA ARG A 81 -5.96 1.04 11.42
C ARG A 81 -5.01 1.06 10.23
N LYS A 82 -5.18 2.06 9.35
CA LYS A 82 -4.35 2.27 8.17
C LYS A 82 -4.45 3.72 7.72
N ILE A 83 -3.43 4.19 7.03
CA ILE A 83 -3.47 5.43 6.26
C ILE A 83 -3.24 5.06 4.80
N THR A 84 -4.16 5.46 3.93
CA THR A 84 -4.05 5.26 2.48
C THR A 84 -3.76 6.59 1.82
N LEU A 85 -2.68 6.63 1.05
CA LEU A 85 -2.32 7.76 0.21
C LEU A 85 -2.64 7.38 -1.23
N ASN A 86 -3.33 8.27 -1.93
CA ASN A 86 -3.73 8.07 -3.31
C ASN A 86 -3.44 9.35 -4.10
N MET A 87 -2.75 9.21 -5.22
CA MET A 87 -2.50 10.28 -6.17
C MET A 87 -3.07 9.87 -7.53
N GLY A 88 -4.03 10.65 -8.02
CA GLY A 88 -4.55 10.51 -9.37
C GLY A 88 -3.77 11.43 -10.29
N VAL A 89 -3.12 10.88 -11.32
CA VAL A 89 -2.34 11.64 -12.30
C VAL A 89 -3.00 11.48 -13.66
N GLY A 90 -3.93 12.37 -13.98
CA GLY A 90 -4.70 12.32 -15.23
C GLY A 90 -3.86 12.52 -16.50
N GLU A 91 -2.68 13.11 -16.37
CA GLU A 91 -1.74 13.43 -17.45
C GLU A 91 -0.98 12.19 -17.98
N THR A 92 -1.11 11.06 -17.29
CA THR A 92 -0.42 9.80 -17.61
C THR A 92 -0.85 9.19 -18.96
N VAL A 93 -1.99 9.63 -19.49
CA VAL A 93 -2.50 9.23 -20.81
C VAL A 93 -1.62 9.71 -21.95
N GLY A 94 -0.95 10.86 -21.79
CA GLY A 94 0.02 11.39 -22.75
C GLY A 94 1.43 10.89 -22.49
N ASP A 95 1.89 10.99 -21.23
CA ASP A 95 3.30 10.80 -20.89
C ASP A 95 3.50 9.82 -19.75
N LYS A 96 4.01 8.62 -20.07
CA LYS A 96 4.32 7.59 -19.07
C LYS A 96 5.38 8.03 -18.06
N LYS A 97 6.30 8.93 -18.43
CA LYS A 97 7.37 9.44 -17.57
C LYS A 97 6.82 10.20 -16.36
N THR A 98 5.69 10.90 -16.51
CA THR A 98 5.06 11.64 -15.40
C THR A 98 4.58 10.70 -14.29
N LEU A 99 4.19 9.47 -14.65
CA LEU A 99 3.81 8.44 -13.70
C LEU A 99 5.02 7.95 -12.90
N ASP A 100 6.14 7.69 -13.56
CA ASP A 100 7.35 7.21 -12.89
C ASP A 100 7.89 8.24 -11.89
N ASN A 101 7.83 9.53 -12.24
CA ASN A 101 8.16 10.63 -11.33
C ASN A 101 7.22 10.66 -10.12
N ALA A 102 5.90 10.52 -10.34
CA ALA A 102 4.92 10.47 -9.25
C ALA A 102 5.11 9.24 -8.33
N VAL A 103 5.50 8.09 -8.88
CA VAL A 103 5.85 6.89 -8.10
C VAL A 103 7.09 7.16 -7.24
N ALA A 104 8.11 7.80 -7.81
CA ALA A 104 9.34 8.12 -7.09
C ALA A 104 9.10 9.08 -5.92
N ASP A 105 8.33 10.14 -6.15
CA ASP A 105 7.96 11.11 -5.11
C ASP A 105 7.15 10.48 -3.99
N MET A 106 6.13 9.67 -4.33
CA MET A 106 5.34 8.97 -3.33
C MET A 106 6.16 7.91 -2.57
N ALA A 107 7.15 7.29 -3.21
CA ALA A 107 8.07 6.37 -2.54
C ALA A 107 8.93 7.08 -1.48
N LYS A 108 9.42 8.29 -1.78
CA LYS A 108 10.19 9.12 -0.83
C LYS A 108 9.33 9.52 0.37
N ILE A 109 8.12 9.99 0.12
CA ILE A 109 7.19 10.43 1.18
C ILE A 109 6.81 9.25 2.08
N ALA A 110 6.39 8.12 1.48
CA ALA A 110 5.86 6.98 2.22
C ALA A 110 6.93 6.02 2.77
N GLY A 111 8.18 6.10 2.29
CA GLY A 111 9.23 5.11 2.56
C GLY A 111 8.88 3.70 2.08
N GLN A 112 7.91 3.58 1.17
CA GLN A 112 7.35 2.32 0.69
C GLN A 112 7.06 2.45 -0.80
N LYS A 113 7.41 1.41 -1.58
CA LYS A 113 7.11 1.36 -3.01
C LYS A 113 5.59 1.42 -3.25
N PRO A 114 5.09 2.44 -3.95
CA PRO A 114 3.68 2.56 -4.29
C PRO A 114 3.23 1.50 -5.31
N VAL A 115 1.93 1.23 -5.33
CA VAL A 115 1.27 0.38 -6.31
C VAL A 115 0.65 1.27 -7.39
N ILE A 116 0.93 0.94 -8.65
CA ILE A 116 0.34 1.65 -9.80
C ILE A 116 -1.11 1.18 -9.98
N THR A 117 -2.05 2.13 -9.96
CA THR A 117 -3.47 1.87 -10.16
C THR A 117 -3.80 1.93 -11.65
N LYS A 118 -4.49 0.89 -12.13
CA LYS A 118 -4.92 0.77 -13.53
C LYS A 118 -6.42 1.05 -13.66
N ALA A 119 -6.81 1.60 -14.81
CA ALA A 119 -8.19 1.82 -15.19
C ALA A 119 -8.97 0.50 -15.22
N ARG A 120 -10.13 0.44 -14.55
CA ARG A 120 -11.02 -0.73 -14.62
C ARG A 120 -11.95 -0.71 -15.83
N ARG A 121 -12.36 0.48 -16.26
CA ARG A 121 -13.31 0.69 -17.36
C ARG A 121 -12.73 1.66 -18.38
N SER A 122 -13.07 1.46 -19.64
CA SER A 122 -12.78 2.41 -20.70
C SER A 122 -13.85 3.50 -20.69
N ILE A 123 -13.44 4.77 -20.70
CA ILE A 123 -14.35 5.92 -20.74
C ILE A 123 -13.81 6.90 -21.78
N ALA A 124 -14.58 7.10 -22.86
CA ALA A 124 -14.16 7.90 -24.02
C ALA A 124 -13.92 9.38 -23.65
N ASN A 125 -14.74 9.96 -22.77
CA ASN A 125 -14.61 11.36 -22.35
C ASN A 125 -13.25 11.68 -21.70
N PHE A 126 -12.67 10.72 -20.99
CA PHE A 126 -11.35 10.85 -20.37
C PHE A 126 -10.22 10.29 -21.24
N LYS A 127 -10.51 9.88 -22.48
CA LYS A 127 -9.57 9.21 -23.40
C LYS A 127 -8.90 7.97 -22.77
N LEU A 128 -9.57 7.32 -21.82
CA LEU A 128 -9.03 6.20 -21.05
C LEU A 128 -9.48 4.85 -21.60
N ARG A 129 -8.54 3.91 -21.70
CA ARG A 129 -8.79 2.49 -21.99
C ARG A 129 -8.58 1.65 -20.74
N ALA A 130 -9.33 0.56 -20.62
CA ALA A 130 -9.14 -0.41 -19.54
C ALA A 130 -7.69 -0.93 -19.49
N GLY A 131 -7.16 -1.09 -18.27
CA GLY A 131 -5.78 -1.53 -18.05
C GLY A 131 -4.72 -0.42 -18.12
N PHE A 132 -5.08 0.80 -18.53
CA PHE A 132 -4.14 1.92 -18.59
C PHE A 132 -3.77 2.42 -17.17
N PRO A 133 -2.49 2.71 -16.88
CA PRO A 133 -2.09 3.21 -15.56
C PRO A 133 -2.52 4.68 -15.41
N ILE A 134 -3.21 5.01 -14.32
CA ILE A 134 -3.78 6.36 -14.07
C ILE A 134 -3.15 7.03 -12.84
N GLY A 135 -2.68 6.24 -11.88
CA GLY A 135 -2.23 6.82 -10.63
C GLY A 135 -1.42 5.86 -9.77
N CYS A 136 -1.16 6.32 -8.55
CA CYS A 136 -0.35 5.62 -7.56
C CYS A 136 -1.08 5.58 -6.23
N MET A 137 -1.00 4.44 -5.56
CA MET A 137 -1.57 4.26 -4.23
C MET A 137 -0.56 3.57 -3.32
N VAL A 138 -0.49 4.01 -2.07
CA VAL A 138 0.24 3.32 -1.01
C VAL A 138 -0.62 3.19 0.24
N THR A 139 -0.52 2.06 0.92
CA THR A 139 -1.20 1.84 2.20
C THR A 139 -0.18 1.64 3.29
N LEU A 140 -0.15 2.57 4.23
CA LEU A 140 0.72 2.56 5.41
C LEU A 140 0.01 1.90 6.59
N ARG A 141 0.74 1.03 7.30
CA ARG A 141 0.30 0.35 8.52
C ARG A 141 1.46 0.23 9.51
N GLY A 142 1.15 0.02 10.79
CA GLY A 142 2.16 -0.19 11.83
C GLY A 142 3.01 1.06 12.07
N ALA A 143 4.32 0.89 12.25
CA ALA A 143 5.24 1.99 12.60
C ALA A 143 5.26 3.11 11.53
N ARG A 144 5.37 2.75 10.24
CA ARG A 144 5.43 3.71 9.12
C ARG A 144 4.21 4.63 9.04
N MET A 145 3.06 4.13 9.48
CA MET A 145 1.83 4.92 9.54
C MET A 145 1.93 6.03 10.59
N TYR A 146 2.46 5.72 11.78
CA TYR A 146 2.65 6.69 12.85
C TYR A 146 3.75 7.71 12.49
N GLU A 147 4.84 7.28 11.86
CA GLU A 147 5.89 8.19 11.37
C GLU A 147 5.37 9.13 10.28
N PHE A 148 4.55 8.63 9.35
CA PHE A 148 3.92 9.47 8.34
C PHE A 148 2.95 10.47 8.98
N LEU A 149 2.16 10.04 9.98
CA LEU A 149 1.25 10.92 10.69
C LEU A 149 2.01 12.04 11.43
N ASP A 150 3.16 11.73 12.05
CA ASP A 150 4.02 12.72 12.71
C ASP A 150 4.49 13.79 11.74
N ARG A 151 5.02 13.35 10.60
CA ARG A 151 5.52 14.24 9.55
C ARG A 151 4.40 15.08 8.96
N LEU A 152 3.21 14.49 8.79
CA LEU A 152 2.04 15.21 8.30
C LEU A 152 1.64 16.34 9.25
N VAL A 153 1.47 16.04 10.54
CA VAL A 153 0.96 17.02 11.53
C VAL A 153 2.00 18.08 11.87
N ASN A 154 3.23 17.68 12.16
CA ASN A 154 4.26 18.60 12.68
C ASN A 154 5.01 19.37 11.59
N ILE A 155 5.14 18.81 10.38
CA ILE A 155 5.97 19.41 9.32
C ILE A 155 5.11 19.84 8.13
N ALA A 156 4.27 18.94 7.62
CA ALA A 156 3.59 19.15 6.35
C ALA A 156 2.42 20.14 6.46
N ILE A 157 1.59 20.04 7.49
CA ILE A 157 0.43 20.93 7.66
C ILE A 157 0.84 22.41 7.78
N PRO A 158 1.83 22.80 8.61
CA PRO A 158 2.28 24.18 8.69
C PRO A 158 2.83 24.75 7.38
N ARG A 159 3.30 23.88 6.47
CA ARG A 159 3.84 24.27 5.16
C ARG A 159 2.78 24.40 4.07
N ILE A 160 1.52 24.05 4.34
CA ILE A 160 0.43 24.23 3.39
C ILE A 160 0.18 25.73 3.19
N ARG A 161 0.24 26.19 1.94
CA ARG A 161 -0.15 27.56 1.56
C ARG A 161 -1.63 27.79 1.89
N ASP A 162 -1.92 28.90 2.57
CA ASP A 162 -3.27 29.29 3.03
C ASP A 162 -3.94 28.26 3.97
N PHE A 163 -3.18 27.69 4.91
CA PHE A 163 -3.74 26.76 5.89
C PHE A 163 -4.66 27.45 6.91
N ARG A 164 -5.97 27.19 6.82
CA ARG A 164 -7.00 27.71 7.75
C ARG A 164 -7.51 26.65 8.73
N GLY A 165 -6.77 25.57 8.95
CA GLY A 165 -7.24 24.41 9.69
C GLY A 165 -7.86 23.33 8.79
N VAL A 166 -7.81 22.09 9.23
CA VAL A 166 -8.46 20.97 8.54
C VAL A 166 -9.97 21.01 8.79
N SER A 167 -10.76 20.70 7.75
CA SER A 167 -12.22 20.76 7.86
C SER A 167 -12.74 19.71 8.82
N ASN A 168 -13.62 20.13 9.72
CA ASN A 168 -14.32 19.24 10.65
C ASN A 168 -15.47 18.45 9.98
N ARG A 169 -15.77 18.74 8.70
CA ARG A 169 -16.82 18.04 7.92
C ARG A 169 -16.28 16.90 7.05
N ALA A 170 -14.96 16.69 7.06
CA ALA A 170 -14.31 15.69 6.22
C ALA A 170 -14.35 14.27 6.80
N PHE A 171 -15.23 14.03 7.77
CA PHE A 171 -15.54 12.70 8.28
C PHE A 171 -16.63 12.04 7.43
N ASP A 172 -16.59 10.71 7.35
CA ASP A 172 -17.48 9.92 6.50
C ASP A 172 -18.72 9.35 7.22
N GLY A 173 -19.02 9.82 8.44
CA GLY A 173 -20.12 9.31 9.27
C GLY A 173 -19.82 7.98 9.98
N ARG A 174 -18.66 7.38 9.69
CA ARG A 174 -18.22 6.08 10.26
C ARG A 174 -16.84 6.19 10.89
N GLY A 175 -16.45 7.40 11.29
CA GLY A 175 -15.19 7.65 11.98
C GLY A 175 -13.93 7.56 11.12
N ASN A 176 -14.03 7.59 9.78
CA ASN A 176 -12.86 7.75 8.92
C ASN A 176 -12.74 9.21 8.46
N TYR A 177 -11.51 9.62 8.20
CA TYR A 177 -11.20 11.00 7.84
C TYR A 177 -10.47 11.05 6.50
N SER A 178 -10.88 11.96 5.61
CA SER A 178 -10.25 12.15 4.31
C SER A 178 -9.79 13.59 4.10
N LEU A 179 -8.50 13.77 3.84
CA LEU A 179 -7.84 15.04 3.58
C LEU A 179 -7.36 15.08 2.14
N GLY A 180 -7.68 16.15 1.42
CA GLY A 180 -7.07 16.46 0.14
C GLY A 180 -5.92 17.45 0.32
N VAL A 181 -4.74 17.11 -0.19
CA VAL A 181 -3.57 17.99 -0.31
C VAL A 181 -3.45 18.41 -1.76
N ARG A 182 -3.27 19.70 -2.02
CA ARG A 182 -3.19 20.24 -3.39
C ARG A 182 -1.81 20.10 -4.02
N GLU A 183 -0.75 20.15 -3.22
CA GLU A 183 0.63 20.25 -3.71
C GLU A 183 1.53 19.27 -2.93
N GLN A 184 2.35 18.46 -3.62
CA GLN A 184 3.27 17.52 -2.93
C GLN A 184 4.45 18.21 -2.21
N ILE A 185 4.68 19.50 -2.46
CA ILE A 185 5.79 20.30 -1.89
C ILE A 185 5.74 20.49 -0.38
N ILE A 186 4.63 20.13 0.25
CA ILE A 186 4.47 20.25 1.70
C ILE A 186 5.39 19.28 2.46
N PHE A 187 5.86 18.23 1.78
CA PHE A 187 6.79 17.26 2.32
C PHE A 187 8.23 17.72 2.10
N PRO A 188 9.05 17.86 3.15
CA PRO A 188 10.45 18.28 3.03
C PRO A 188 11.31 17.27 2.23
N GLU A 189 10.85 16.04 2.06
CA GLU A 189 11.55 15.00 1.31
C GLU A 189 11.51 15.21 -0.21
N ILE A 190 10.64 16.12 -0.69
CA ILE A 190 10.55 16.47 -2.10
C ILE A 190 11.42 17.69 -2.37
N GLU A 191 12.39 17.54 -3.28
CA GLU A 191 13.20 18.63 -3.80
C GLU A 191 12.42 19.39 -4.86
N TYR A 192 12.26 20.70 -4.67
CA TYR A 192 11.51 21.58 -5.58
C TYR A 192 12.02 21.52 -7.02
N ASP A 193 13.33 21.44 -7.22
CA ASP A 193 13.96 21.47 -8.54
C ASP A 193 13.69 20.22 -9.38
N LYS A 194 13.30 19.11 -8.75
CA LYS A 194 13.01 17.84 -9.42
C LYS A 194 11.52 17.68 -9.76
N ILE A 195 10.70 18.66 -9.42
CA ILE A 195 9.25 18.60 -9.65
C ILE A 195 8.95 19.09 -11.06
N ASP A 196 8.42 18.19 -11.86
CA ASP A 196 7.93 18.46 -13.21
C ASP A 196 6.58 19.19 -13.19
N ALA A 197 5.65 18.71 -12.35
CA ALA A 197 4.32 19.30 -12.19
C ALA A 197 3.82 19.23 -10.75
N LEU A 198 3.02 20.22 -10.35
CA LEU A 198 2.31 20.23 -9.07
C LEU A 198 1.16 19.23 -9.11
N ARG A 199 1.19 18.24 -8.22
CA ARG A 199 0.22 17.15 -8.11
C ARG A 199 -0.37 17.12 -6.70
N GLY A 200 -1.68 16.97 -6.65
CA GLY A 200 -2.39 16.76 -5.40
C GLY A 200 -2.36 15.30 -4.95
N MET A 201 -2.59 15.06 -3.67
CA MET A 201 -2.81 13.73 -3.13
C MET A 201 -3.97 13.71 -2.15
N ASN A 202 -4.66 12.57 -2.10
CA ASN A 202 -5.70 12.30 -1.13
C ASN A 202 -5.16 11.37 -0.06
N ILE A 203 -5.35 11.77 1.19
CA ILE A 203 -4.94 11.05 2.39
C ILE A 203 -6.21 10.60 3.10
N ALA A 204 -6.44 9.30 3.16
CA ALA A 204 -7.55 8.73 3.91
C ALA A 204 -7.02 7.98 5.14
N ILE A 205 -7.44 8.44 6.31
CA ILE A 205 -7.14 7.88 7.62
C ILE A 205 -8.31 6.99 8.02
N THR A 206 -8.08 5.68 8.04
CA THR A 206 -9.08 4.71 8.50
C THR A 206 -8.86 4.46 9.98
N THR A 207 -9.88 4.70 10.79
CA THR A 207 -9.85 4.39 12.23
C THR A 207 -10.79 3.23 12.57
N THR A 208 -10.80 2.82 13.83
CA THR A 208 -11.77 1.85 14.37
C THR A 208 -12.93 2.52 15.11
N ALA A 209 -12.98 3.85 15.13
CA ALA A 209 -14.09 4.59 15.72
C ALA A 209 -15.40 4.21 15.02
N LYS A 210 -16.51 4.19 15.77
CA LYS A 210 -17.85 3.94 15.20
C LYS A 210 -18.58 5.24 14.90
N SER A 211 -18.26 6.30 15.63
CA SER A 211 -18.82 7.64 15.48
C SER A 211 -17.77 8.65 15.07
N ASP A 212 -18.20 9.72 14.40
CA ASP A 212 -17.35 10.82 13.99
C ASP A 212 -16.82 11.61 15.19
N ASP A 213 -17.56 11.66 16.31
CA ASP A 213 -17.12 12.36 17.51
C ASP A 213 -15.92 11.65 18.17
N GLU A 214 -15.94 10.32 18.17
CA GLU A 214 -14.82 9.51 18.66
C GLU A 214 -13.57 9.69 17.77
N ALA A 215 -13.77 9.71 16.45
CA ALA A 215 -12.69 9.92 15.49
C ALA A 215 -12.12 11.34 15.58
N ARG A 216 -12.98 12.34 15.78
CA ARG A 216 -12.58 13.74 16.01
C ARG A 216 -11.76 13.88 17.28
N ALA A 217 -12.23 13.30 18.38
CA ALA A 217 -11.50 13.33 19.65
C ALA A 217 -10.13 12.65 19.53
N LEU A 218 -10.05 11.52 18.81
CA LEU A 218 -8.79 10.85 18.54
C LEU A 218 -7.83 11.72 17.72
N LEU A 219 -8.29 12.31 16.63
CA LEU A 219 -7.45 13.18 15.80
C LEU A 219 -7.05 14.46 16.53
N ALA A 220 -7.93 15.03 17.35
CA ALA A 220 -7.63 16.19 18.18
C ALA A 220 -6.55 15.87 19.22
N ALA A 221 -6.59 14.67 19.82
CA ALA A 221 -5.54 14.20 20.73
C ALA A 221 -4.19 14.02 20.01
N PHE A 222 -4.21 13.71 18.71
CA PHE A 222 -3.03 13.72 17.86
C PHE A 222 -2.59 15.12 17.39
N ARG A 223 -3.13 16.19 18.01
CA ARG A 223 -2.84 17.59 17.70
C ARG A 223 -3.18 17.98 16.26
N PHE A 224 -4.21 17.36 15.67
CA PHE A 224 -4.69 17.83 14.38
C PHE A 224 -5.25 19.26 14.52
N PRO A 225 -4.77 20.21 13.70
CA PRO A 225 -5.26 21.58 13.74
C PRO A 225 -6.59 21.65 12.99
N PHE A 226 -7.69 21.42 13.71
CA PHE A 226 -9.04 21.61 13.19
C PHE A 226 -9.33 23.10 12.99
N LYS A 227 -10.08 23.40 11.94
CA LYS A 227 -10.64 24.74 11.73
C LYS A 227 -11.71 25.01 12.80
N HIS A 228 -11.52 26.08 13.57
CA HIS A 228 -12.53 26.65 14.47
C HIS A 228 -13.67 27.30 13.68
#